data_AF-A0A0G0D8M1-F1
#
_entry.id   AF-A0A0G0D8M1-F1
#
_cell.length_a   1.000
_cell.length_b   1.000
_cell.length_c   1.000
_cell.angle_alpha   90.00
_cell.angle_beta   90.00
_cell.angle_gamma   90.00
#
_symmetry.space_group_name_H-M   'P 1'
#
loop_
_entity.id
_entity.type
_entity.pdbx_description
1 polymer ?
#
loop_
_entity_poly.entity_id
_entity_poly.type
_entity_poly.pdbx_seq_one_letter_code
_entity_poly.pdbx_strand_id
1 'polypeptide(L)'
;MGGFDQDVAVGYMYMLKLHHMVEDKIHMRSIGPYSLITQQPLGGKAQGGGQRFGEMEVWALEGYGAAYTLREMLTIKSDDILGRSQTFDSIIKNEIIKPPNSPASFNVLLNYLRGLALDVNLKKYENS
;
A
#
# COMPACT_ATOMS: atom_id res chain seq x y z
N MET A 1 -28.35 35.06 31.64
CA MET A 1 -27.04 35.35 32.26
C MET A 1 -26.03 34.45 31.58
N GLY A 2 -25.26 35.01 30.66
CA GLY A 2 -24.37 34.26 29.78
C GLY A 2 -23.83 35.17 28.69
N GLY A 3 -23.48 36.40 29.07
CA GLY A 3 -22.70 37.29 28.21
C GLY A 3 -21.22 37.01 28.48
N PHE A 4 -20.37 37.28 27.49
CA PHE A 4 -18.93 37.23 27.68
C PHE A 4 -18.51 38.26 28.74
N ASP A 5 -17.58 37.87 29.62
CA ASP A 5 -17.11 38.70 30.74
C ASP A 5 -16.25 39.90 30.28
N GLN A 6 -15.83 39.92 29.01
CA GLN A 6 -15.01 40.96 28.40
C GLN A 6 -15.58 41.39 27.03
N ASP A 7 -15.29 42.63 26.64
CA ASP A 7 -15.71 43.20 25.37
C ASP A 7 -15.07 42.48 24.17
N VAL A 8 -15.90 42.07 23.21
CA VAL A 8 -15.45 41.36 21.99
C VAL A 8 -15.41 42.33 20.81
N ALA A 9 -14.29 42.39 20.09
CA ALA A 9 -14.16 43.19 18.88
C ALA A 9 -14.89 42.53 17.70
N VAL A 10 -15.81 43.26 17.08
CA VAL A 10 -16.58 42.81 15.91
C VAL A 10 -16.34 43.79 14.76
N GLY A 11 -16.16 43.26 13.55
CA GLY A 11 -15.96 44.05 12.34
C GLY A 11 -16.29 43.26 11.09
N TYR A 12 -16.30 43.95 9.94
CA TYR A 12 -16.52 43.30 8.65
C TYR A 12 -15.22 42.66 8.17
N MET A 13 -15.25 41.33 8.00
CA MET A 13 -14.14 40.57 7.43
C MET A 13 -14.61 39.92 6.13
N TYR A 14 -13.84 40.11 5.06
CA TYR A 14 -14.05 39.41 3.80
C TYR A 14 -13.21 38.12 3.79
N MET A 15 -13.87 36.97 3.71
CA MET A 15 -13.22 35.66 3.66
C MET A 15 -13.41 35.02 2.29
N LEU A 16 -12.31 34.55 1.71
CA LEU A 16 -12.30 33.83 0.44
C LEU A 16 -12.38 32.32 0.66
N LYS A 17 -13.24 31.63 -0.12
CA LYS A 17 -13.32 30.16 -0.14
C LYS A 17 -12.33 29.61 -1.16
N LEU A 18 -11.43 28.74 -0.73
CA LEU A 18 -10.54 28.00 -1.62
C LEU A 18 -11.25 26.80 -2.26
N HIS A 19 -10.81 26.43 -3.46
CA HIS A 19 -11.43 25.35 -4.26
C HIS A 19 -11.23 23.95 -3.65
N HIS A 20 -10.19 23.74 -2.84
CA HIS A 20 -9.81 22.41 -2.38
C HIS A 20 -10.67 21.92 -1.21
N MET A 21 -11.74 21.19 -1.53
CA MET A 21 -12.58 20.53 -0.55
C MET A 21 -11.95 19.20 -0.08
N VAL A 22 -12.25 18.79 1.15
CA VAL A 22 -11.78 17.49 1.71
C VAL A 22 -12.44 16.32 0.99
N GLU A 23 -13.70 16.47 0.58
CA GLU A 23 -14.46 15.46 -0.16
C GLU A 23 -13.75 15.01 -1.44
N ASP A 24 -13.08 15.94 -2.13
CA ASP A 24 -12.29 15.66 -3.33
C ASP A 24 -10.98 14.90 -3.04
N LYS A 25 -10.51 14.92 -1.78
CA LYS A 25 -9.21 14.36 -1.37
C LYS A 25 -9.33 12.99 -0.71
N ILE A 26 -10.48 12.64 -0.15
CA ILE A 26 -10.68 11.32 0.48
C ILE A 26 -10.64 10.24 -0.60
N HIS A 27 -9.88 9.18 -0.35
CA HIS A 27 -9.76 8.00 -1.21
C HIS A 27 -9.49 6.76 -0.36
N MET A 28 -10.19 5.66 -0.64
CA MET A 28 -9.97 4.37 0.01
C MET A 28 -10.03 3.24 -1.03
N ARG A 29 -9.30 2.17 -0.75
CA ARG A 29 -9.24 1.00 -1.62
C ARG A 29 -9.18 -0.27 -0.78
N SER A 30 -10.01 -1.25 -1.13
CA SER A 30 -9.89 -2.64 -0.68
C SER A 30 -9.22 -3.50 -1.76
N ILE A 31 -9.83 -3.58 -2.95
CA ILE A 31 -9.34 -4.28 -4.14
C ILE A 31 -9.54 -3.38 -5.35
N GLY A 32 -8.77 -3.58 -6.42
CA GLY A 32 -8.87 -2.78 -7.63
C GLY A 32 -8.01 -3.32 -8.76
N PRO A 33 -7.80 -2.55 -9.83
CA PRO A 33 -6.99 -2.97 -10.96
C PRO A 33 -5.49 -3.03 -10.60
N TYR A 34 -4.77 -3.82 -11.36
CA TYR A 34 -3.35 -4.10 -11.21
C TYR A 34 -2.60 -3.88 -12.52
N SER A 35 -1.32 -3.53 -12.42
CA SER A 35 -0.40 -3.44 -13.55
C SER A 35 -0.23 -4.79 -14.24
N LEU A 36 -0.20 -4.80 -15.58
CA LEU A 36 -0.01 -6.03 -16.35
C LEU A 36 1.36 -6.69 -16.09
N ILE A 37 2.40 -5.88 -15.93
CA ILE A 37 3.79 -6.38 -15.83
C ILE A 37 4.14 -6.69 -14.38
N THR A 38 4.01 -5.71 -13.48
CA THR A 38 4.48 -5.83 -12.09
C THR A 38 3.43 -6.42 -11.17
N GLN A 39 2.17 -6.53 -11.61
CA GLN A 39 1.04 -7.01 -10.80
C GLN A 39 0.76 -6.19 -9.54
N GLN A 40 1.38 -5.02 -9.42
CA GLN A 40 1.16 -4.06 -8.35
C GLN A 40 -0.13 -3.26 -8.57
N PRO A 41 -0.79 -2.80 -7.49
CA PRO A 41 -1.89 -1.85 -7.55
C PRO A 41 -1.59 -0.65 -8.46
N LEU A 42 -2.50 -0.30 -9.38
CA LEU A 42 -2.37 0.95 -10.15
C LEU A 42 -2.45 2.17 -9.22
N GLY A 43 -1.87 3.30 -9.64
CA GLY A 43 -1.89 4.55 -8.88
C GLY A 43 -3.06 5.47 -9.25
N GLY A 44 -3.39 6.40 -8.34
CA GLY A 44 -4.32 7.51 -8.60
C GLY A 44 -5.78 7.23 -8.23
N LYS A 45 -6.45 8.25 -7.67
CA LYS A 45 -7.85 8.18 -7.20
C LYS A 45 -8.81 7.75 -8.31
N ALA A 46 -8.65 8.28 -9.52
CA ALA A 46 -9.52 7.99 -10.66
C ALA A 46 -9.53 6.51 -11.10
N GLN A 47 -8.50 5.74 -10.78
CA GLN A 47 -8.39 4.32 -11.14
C GLN A 47 -8.65 3.38 -9.96
N GLY A 48 -9.19 3.89 -8.85
CA GLY A 48 -9.27 3.10 -7.62
C GLY A 48 -7.88 2.69 -7.13
N GLY A 49 -6.89 3.57 -7.31
CA GLY A 49 -5.49 3.26 -7.14
C GLY A 49 -5.08 2.96 -5.70
N GLY A 50 -4.00 2.20 -5.53
CA GLY A 50 -3.41 1.92 -4.23
C GLY A 50 -2.58 3.10 -3.73
N GLN A 51 -2.36 3.16 -2.43
CA GLN A 51 -1.41 4.09 -1.85
C GLN A 51 0.01 3.58 -2.10
N ARG A 52 0.91 4.48 -2.50
CA ARG A 52 2.33 4.14 -2.59
C ARG A 52 2.89 3.92 -1.19
N PHE A 53 3.47 2.74 -0.98
CA PHE A 53 4.30 2.43 0.17
C PHE A 53 5.76 2.44 -0.32
N GLY A 54 6.49 3.48 0.03
CA GLY A 54 7.83 3.75 -0.45
C GLY A 54 8.91 3.25 0.51
N GLU A 55 10.15 3.56 0.14
CA GLU A 55 11.34 3.15 0.88
C GLU A 55 11.37 3.75 2.31
N MET A 56 10.93 4.99 2.47
CA MET A 56 10.86 5.62 3.80
C MET A 56 9.85 4.93 4.71
N GLU A 57 8.70 4.50 4.18
CA GLU A 57 7.71 3.78 4.96
C GLU A 57 8.15 2.33 5.26
N VAL A 58 8.93 1.71 4.37
CA VAL A 58 9.61 0.43 4.64
C VAL A 58 10.56 0.59 5.83
N TRP A 59 11.43 1.60 5.81
CA TRP A 59 12.34 1.88 6.93
C TRP A 59 11.61 2.14 8.24
N ALA A 60 10.46 2.82 8.19
CA ALA A 60 9.65 3.02 9.38
C ALA A 60 9.22 1.67 9.99
N LEU A 61 8.67 0.75 9.18
CA LEU A 61 8.25 -0.57 9.69
C LEU A 61 9.43 -1.44 10.14
N GLU A 62 10.58 -1.36 9.45
CA GLU A 62 11.80 -2.04 9.86
C GLU A 62 12.31 -1.53 11.21
N GLY A 63 12.33 -0.21 11.40
CA GLY A 63 12.73 0.42 12.67
C GLY A 63 11.82 0.05 13.85
N TYR A 64 10.53 -0.19 13.59
CA TYR A 64 9.60 -0.72 14.59
C TYR A 64 9.72 -2.24 14.82
N GLY A 65 10.49 -2.96 13.99
CA GLY A 65 10.55 -4.42 14.05
C GLY A 65 9.25 -5.11 13.59
N ALA A 66 8.43 -4.42 12.79
CA ALA A 66 7.12 -4.90 12.34
C ALA A 66 7.23 -5.86 11.12
N ALA A 67 8.00 -6.95 11.28
CA ALA A 67 8.36 -7.85 10.18
C ALA A 67 7.14 -8.47 9.47
N TYR A 68 6.11 -8.88 10.23
CA TYR A 68 4.89 -9.47 9.64
C TYR A 68 4.11 -8.45 8.82
N THR A 69 3.93 -7.24 9.35
CA THR A 69 3.23 -6.15 8.65
C THR A 69 3.99 -5.73 7.39
N LEU A 70 5.31 -5.58 7.47
CA LEU A 70 6.14 -5.27 6.31
C LEU A 70 6.02 -6.36 5.24
N ARG A 71 6.09 -7.64 5.66
CA ARG A 71 5.93 -8.77 4.74
C ARG A 71 4.55 -8.75 4.06
N GLU A 72 3.48 -8.45 4.78
CA GLU A 72 2.15 -8.33 4.18
C GLU A 72 2.08 -7.22 3.13
N MET A 73 2.66 -6.04 3.43
CA MET A 73 2.71 -4.91 2.51
C MET A 73 3.47 -5.23 1.22
N LEU A 74 4.56 -6.00 1.32
CA LEU A 74 5.40 -6.39 0.19
C LEU A 74 4.88 -7.59 -0.61
N THR A 75 3.85 -8.30 -0.13
CA THR A 75 3.36 -9.55 -0.75
C THR A 75 1.85 -9.49 -1.00
N ILE A 76 1.03 -10.00 -0.06
CA ILE A 76 -0.42 -10.21 -0.21
C ILE A 76 -1.22 -8.92 -0.40
N LYS A 77 -0.68 -7.75 -0.01
CA LYS A 77 -1.31 -6.43 -0.25
C LYS A 77 -0.78 -5.72 -1.50
N SER A 78 0.16 -6.33 -2.22
CA SER A 78 0.79 -5.76 -3.41
C SER A 78 0.68 -6.72 -4.60
N ASP A 79 1.68 -7.56 -4.83
CA ASP A 79 1.93 -8.27 -6.09
C ASP A 79 2.04 -9.81 -5.96
N ASP A 80 1.76 -10.39 -4.78
CA ASP A 80 1.55 -11.84 -4.66
C ASP A 80 0.15 -12.20 -5.18
N ILE A 81 0.09 -12.60 -6.46
CA ILE A 81 -1.16 -12.88 -7.17
C ILE A 81 -1.96 -14.02 -6.51
N LEU A 82 -1.27 -15.09 -6.11
CA LEU A 82 -1.92 -16.25 -5.50
C LEU A 82 -2.25 -15.96 -4.04
N GLY A 83 -1.30 -15.38 -3.30
CA GLY A 83 -1.47 -15.06 -1.89
C GLY A 83 -2.58 -14.04 -1.64
N ARG A 84 -2.75 -13.02 -2.49
CA ARG A 84 -3.84 -12.04 -2.33
C ARG A 84 -5.23 -12.66 -2.53
N SER A 85 -5.38 -13.55 -3.51
CA SER A 85 -6.66 -14.25 -3.75
C SER A 85 -7.00 -15.16 -2.59
N GLN A 86 -6.03 -15.95 -2.12
CA GLN A 86 -6.21 -16.83 -0.97
C GLN A 86 -6.50 -16.04 0.31
N THR A 87 -5.82 -14.93 0.52
CA THR A 87 -6.06 -14.03 1.66
C THR A 87 -7.48 -13.49 1.63
N PHE A 88 -7.97 -13.07 0.47
CA PHE A 88 -9.34 -12.60 0.33
C PHE A 88 -10.37 -13.69 0.67
N ASP A 89 -10.17 -14.90 0.16
CA ASP A 89 -11.03 -16.04 0.48
C ASP A 89 -10.99 -16.40 1.97
N SER A 90 -9.79 -16.38 2.59
CA SER A 90 -9.63 -16.62 4.02
C SER A 90 -10.31 -15.55 4.86
N ILE A 91 -10.26 -14.27 4.46
CA ILE A 91 -10.98 -13.19 5.15
C ILE A 91 -12.51 -13.41 5.08
N ILE A 92 -13.04 -13.79 3.91
CA ILE A 92 -14.48 -14.06 3.73
C ILE A 92 -14.92 -15.25 4.60
N LYS A 93 -14.10 -16.30 4.66
CA LYS A 93 -14.40 -17.53 5.40
C LYS A 93 -14.03 -17.47 6.88
N ASN A 94 -13.44 -16.36 7.33
CA ASN A 94 -12.89 -16.20 8.68
C ASN A 94 -11.87 -17.30 9.04
N GLU A 95 -11.03 -17.68 8.08
CA GLU A 95 -9.95 -18.65 8.21
C GLU A 95 -8.60 -17.95 8.43
N ILE A 96 -7.61 -18.70 8.93
CA ILE A 96 -6.25 -18.19 9.12
C ILE A 96 -5.62 -17.88 7.75
N ILE A 97 -5.05 -16.69 7.63
CA ILE A 97 -4.32 -16.25 6.43
C ILE A 97 -3.07 -17.12 6.26
N LYS A 98 -2.94 -17.70 5.06
CA LYS A 98 -1.81 -18.55 4.68
C LYS A 98 -0.52 -17.73 4.53
N PRO A 99 0.66 -18.35 4.71
CA PRO A 99 1.92 -17.66 4.47
C PRO A 99 2.02 -17.18 3.01
N PRO A 100 2.62 -16.00 2.77
CA PRO A 100 2.76 -15.43 1.44
C PRO A 100 3.73 -16.23 0.56
N ASN A 101 3.57 -16.12 -0.75
CA ASN A 101 4.46 -16.67 -1.77
C ASN A 101 5.51 -15.63 -2.19
N SER A 102 6.30 -15.97 -3.20
CA SER A 102 7.25 -15.02 -3.81
C SER A 102 6.51 -13.89 -4.56
N PRO A 103 6.95 -12.62 -4.39
CA PRO A 103 6.41 -11.48 -5.15
C PRO A 103 6.55 -11.64 -6.66
N ALA A 104 5.56 -11.20 -7.43
CA ALA A 104 5.66 -11.18 -8.89
C ALA A 104 6.79 -10.25 -9.38
N SER A 105 7.02 -9.13 -8.69
CA SER A 105 8.13 -8.20 -8.98
C SER A 105 9.50 -8.87 -8.92
N PHE A 106 9.69 -9.85 -8.03
CA PHE A 106 10.94 -10.60 -7.94
C PHE A 106 11.15 -11.50 -9.16
N ASN A 107 10.09 -12.16 -9.66
CA ASN A 107 10.17 -12.93 -10.89
C ASN A 107 10.44 -12.03 -12.11
N VAL A 108 9.83 -10.84 -12.14
CA VAL A 108 10.10 -9.83 -13.17
C VAL A 108 11.58 -9.40 -13.14
N LEU A 109 12.16 -9.17 -11.95
CA LEU A 109 13.58 -8.89 -11.79
C LEU A 109 14.46 -10.01 -12.36
N LEU A 110 14.18 -11.28 -12.03
CA LEU A 110 14.94 -12.41 -12.57
C LEU A 110 14.88 -12.48 -14.11
N ASN A 111 13.72 -12.20 -14.70
CA ASN A 111 13.57 -12.15 -16.15
C ASN A 111 14.35 -10.99 -16.78
N TYR A 112 14.39 -9.82 -16.13
CA TYR A 112 15.22 -8.71 -16.60
C TYR A 112 16.71 -9.05 -16.58
N LEU A 113 17.20 -9.72 -15.53
CA LEU A 113 18.59 -10.18 -15.45
C LEU A 113 18.92 -11.21 -16.53
N ARG A 114 18.04 -12.19 -16.77
CA ARG A 114 18.21 -13.17 -17.84
C ARG A 114 18.23 -12.52 -19.23
N GLY A 115 17.44 -11.46 -19.43
CA GLY A 115 17.49 -10.65 -20.65
C GLY A 115 18.85 -9.99 -20.90
N LEU A 116 19.64 -9.77 -19.84
CA LEU A 116 21.02 -9.27 -19.89
C LEU A 116 22.07 -10.40 -19.94
N ALA A 117 21.67 -11.63 -20.24
CA ALA A 117 22.51 -12.83 -20.19
C ALA A 117 23.12 -13.12 -18.79
N LEU A 118 22.47 -12.63 -17.73
CA LEU A 118 22.82 -12.95 -16.34
C LEU A 118 21.85 -14.02 -15.81
N ASP A 119 22.32 -15.25 -15.65
CA ASP A 119 21.49 -16.33 -15.07
C ASP A 119 21.66 -16.40 -13.55
N VAL A 120 20.54 -16.18 -12.84
CA VAL A 120 20.47 -16.23 -11.37
C VAL A 120 19.61 -17.40 -10.96
N ASN A 121 20.22 -18.32 -10.20
CA ASN A 121 19.54 -19.50 -9.68
C ASN A 121 19.47 -19.44 -8.15
N LEU A 122 18.25 -19.62 -7.62
CA LEU A 122 18.02 -19.66 -6.18
C LEU A 122 18.47 -21.03 -5.64
N LYS A 123 19.48 -21.03 -4.78
CA LYS A 123 19.91 -22.24 -4.06
C LYS A 123 19.32 -22.21 -2.65
N LYS A 124 18.73 -23.32 -2.23
CA LYS A 124 18.45 -23.54 -0.81
C LYS A 124 19.77 -23.86 -0.12
N TYR A 125 19.97 -23.31 1.06
CA TYR A 125 21.08 -23.71 1.90
C TYR A 125 20.74 -25.06 2.51
N GLU A 126 21.40 -26.12 2.04
CA GLU A 126 21.32 -27.43 2.68
C GLU A 126 22.41 -27.47 3.76
N ASN A 127 21.99 -27.45 5.04
CA ASN A 127 22.91 -27.73 6.14
C ASN A 127 23.31 -29.21 6.05
N SER A 128 24.57 -29.46 5.67
CA SER A 128 25.25 -30.76 5.89
C SER A 128 25.68 -30.89 7.34
#